data_AF-A0A7J5EIV0-F1
#
_entry.id   AF-A0A7J5EIV0-F1
#
_cell.length_a   1.000
_cell.length_b   1.000
_cell.length_c   1.000
_cell.angle_alpha   90.00
_cell.angle_beta   90.00
_cell.angle_gamma   90.00
#
_symmetry.space_group_name_H-M   'P 1'
#
loop_
_entity.id
_entity.type
_entity.pdbx_description
1 polymer ?
#
loop_
_entity_poly.entity_id
_entity_poly.type
_entity_poly.pdbx_seq_one_letter_code
_entity_poly.pdbx_strand_id
1 'polypeptide(L)' 'MGAPAGSPPDTPEMGLAELEVAFDRAIKQNHIWMAFQPIVHAKQHALFGYEALMRSRDPQLTHVGLILDAADRLERTTQL' A
#
# COMPACT_ATOMS: atom_id res chain seq x y z
N MET A 1 -10.91 -26.26 3.08
CA MET A 1 -9.80 -25.37 3.49
C MET A 1 -10.04 -24.06 2.73
N GLY A 2 -10.62 -23.07 3.40
CA GLY A 2 -11.18 -21.88 2.73
C GLY A 2 -10.09 -21.05 2.08
N ALA A 3 -10.32 -20.63 0.83
CA ALA A 3 -9.53 -19.56 0.22
C ALA A 3 -9.52 -18.35 1.17
N PRO A 4 -8.42 -17.58 1.26
CA PRO A 4 -8.47 -16.31 1.97
C PRO A 4 -9.57 -15.48 1.32
N ALA A 5 -10.48 -14.96 2.16
CA ALA A 5 -11.52 -14.04 1.72
C ALA A 5 -10.87 -12.99 0.81
N GLY A 6 -11.41 -12.84 -0.40
CA GLY A 6 -11.02 -11.73 -1.27
C GLY A 6 -11.07 -10.44 -0.45
N SER A 7 -10.08 -9.58 -0.63
CA SER A 7 -9.99 -8.29 0.04
C SER A 7 -11.38 -7.63 0.07
N PRO A 8 -11.83 -7.10 1.21
CA PRO A 8 -13.12 -6.42 1.28
C PRO A 8 -13.16 -5.29 0.22
N PRO A 9 -14.33 -5.03 -0.40
CA PRO A 9 -14.48 -3.91 -1.31
C PRO A 9 -14.52 -2.62 -0.48
N ASP A 10 -13.36 -2.10 -0.10
CA ASP A 10 -13.25 -0.98 0.83
C ASP A 10 -12.72 0.28 0.14
N THR A 11 -13.18 0.58 -1.08
CA THR A 11 -13.01 1.94 -1.61
C THR A 11 -14.15 2.78 -1.04
N PRO A 12 -13.95 3.64 -0.02
CA PRO A 12 -14.92 4.69 0.23
C PRO A 12 -15.08 5.47 -1.09
N GLU A 13 -16.33 5.73 -1.52
CA GLU A 13 -16.62 6.57 -2.70
C GLU A 13 -16.26 8.04 -2.40
N MET A 14 -14.99 8.31 -2.11
CA MET A 14 -14.44 9.64 -2.01
C MET A 14 -14.49 10.29 -3.39
N GLY A 15 -14.97 11.53 -3.43
CA GLY A 15 -14.80 12.39 -4.59
C GLY A 15 -13.31 12.68 -4.83
N LEU A 16 -12.94 13.03 -6.07
CA LEU A 16 -11.53 13.25 -6.44
C LEU A 16 -10.83 14.31 -5.56
N ALA A 17 -11.53 15.36 -5.15
CA ALA A 17 -10.99 16.40 -4.28
C ALA A 17 -10.67 15.87 -2.86
N GLU A 18 -11.55 15.04 -2.29
CA GLU A 18 -11.32 14.41 -0.98
C GLU A 18 -10.18 13.40 -1.06
N LEU A 19 -10.13 12.63 -2.16
CA LEU A 19 -9.09 11.67 -2.46
C LEU A 19 -7.72 12.35 -2.60
N GLU A 20 -7.65 13.52 -3.25
CA GLU A 20 -6.43 14.30 -3.38
C GLU A 20 -5.88 14.75 -2.01
N VAL A 21 -6.76 15.24 -1.13
CA VAL A 21 -6.38 15.62 0.24
C VAL A 21 -5.89 14.42 1.03
N ALA A 22 -6.57 13.28 0.93
CA ALA A 22 -6.17 12.05 1.61
C ALA A 22 -4.82 11.51 1.08
N PHE A 23 -4.62 11.53 -0.23
CA PHE A 23 -3.38 11.11 -0.88
C PHE A 23 -2.21 12.02 -0.48
N ASP A 24 -2.39 13.33 -0.57
CA ASP A 24 -1.36 14.30 -0.17
C ASP A 24 -0.96 14.14 1.30
N ARG A 25 -1.94 13.91 2.18
CA ARG A 25 -1.68 13.60 3.58
C ARG A 25 -0.83 12.33 3.70
N ALA A 26 -1.20 11.26 2.99
CA ALA A 26 -0.51 9.98 3.08
C ALA A 26 0.97 10.08 2.69
N ILE A 27 1.27 10.75 1.57
CA ILE A 27 2.64 10.88 1.04
C ILE A 27 3.47 11.92 1.82
N LYS A 28 2.90 13.08 2.13
CA LYS A 28 3.65 14.20 2.72
C LYS A 28 3.82 14.09 4.24
N GLN A 29 2.91 13.41 4.94
CA GLN A 29 2.88 13.37 6.41
C GLN A 29 3.41 12.06 7.00
N ASN A 30 4.26 11.33 6.26
CA ASN A 30 4.93 10.11 6.73
C ASN A 30 3.95 9.02 7.20
N HIS A 31 2.78 8.91 6.57
CA HIS A 31 1.82 7.84 6.84
C HIS A 31 2.14 6.56 6.05
N ILE A 32 3.04 6.64 5.08
CA ILE A 32 3.58 5.47 4.37
C ILE A 32 4.93 5.05 4.96
N TRP A 33 5.18 3.75 4.97
CA TRP A 33 6.47 3.20 5.38
C TRP A 33 6.77 1.89 4.63
N MET A 34 8.04 1.50 4.57
CA MET A 34 8.48 0.27 3.90
C MET A 34 8.74 -0.84 4.92
N ALA A 35 8.01 -1.94 4.79
CA ALA A 35 8.34 -3.21 5.41
C ALA A 35 9.32 -3.98 4.52
N PHE A 36 10.23 -4.74 5.10
CA PHE A 36 11.19 -5.55 4.34
C PHE A 36 10.98 -7.03 4.62
N GLN A 37 10.50 -7.77 3.62
CA GLN A 37 10.27 -9.21 3.74
C GLN A 37 11.50 -9.99 3.24
N PRO A 38 12.12 -10.85 4.07
CA PRO A 38 13.26 -11.66 3.63
C PRO A 38 12.86 -12.65 2.54
N ILE A 39 13.69 -12.75 1.50
CA ILE A 39 13.68 -13.81 0.50
C ILE A 39 14.85 -14.74 0.80
N VAL A 40 14.62 -16.05 0.83
CA VAL A 40 15.61 -17.04 1.28
C VAL A 40 15.86 -18.12 0.24
N HIS A 41 17.09 -18.63 0.19
CA HIS A 41 17.43 -19.83 -0.55
C HIS A 41 16.93 -21.07 0.21
N ALA A 42 15.87 -21.71 -0.31
CA ALA A 42 15.22 -22.83 0.35
C ALA A 42 16.15 -24.04 0.63
N LYS A 43 17.18 -24.28 -0.20
CA LYS A 43 18.13 -25.39 0.03
C LYS A 43 19.26 -25.04 1.00
N GLN A 44 19.76 -23.81 0.93
CA GLN A 44 20.93 -23.36 1.70
C GLN A 44 20.56 -22.74 3.05
N HIS A 45 19.26 -22.51 3.29
CA HIS A 45 18.73 -21.81 4.45
C HIS A 45 19.43 -20.47 4.69
N ALA A 46 19.75 -19.78 3.59
CA ALA A 46 20.52 -18.55 3.58
C ALA A 46 19.66 -17.39 3.04
N LEU A 47 19.95 -16.18 3.51
CA LEU A 47 19.33 -14.95 3.02
C LEU A 47 19.75 -14.69 1.56
N PHE A 48 18.78 -14.49 0.69
CA PHE A 48 19.00 -14.09 -0.71
C PHE A 48 18.85 -12.57 -0.89
N GLY A 49 17.85 -11.97 -0.24
CA GLY A 49 17.57 -10.54 -0.33
C GLY A 49 16.33 -10.15 0.44
N TYR A 50 15.82 -8.94 0.18
CA TYR A 50 14.59 -8.44 0.80
C TYR A 50 13.67 -7.84 -0.27
N GLU A 51 12.37 -8.08 -0.13
CA GLU A 51 11.33 -7.35 -0.85
C GLU A 51 10.91 -6.14 -0.02
N ALA A 52 10.97 -4.96 -0.63
CA ALA A 52 10.49 -3.72 -0.01
C ALA A 52 8.99 -3.58 -0.30
N LEU A 53 8.19 -3.61 0.75
CA LEU A 53 6.73 -3.62 0.69
C LEU A 53 6.16 -2.36 1.34
N MET A 54 5.47 -1.53 0.56
CA MET A 54 4.81 -0.34 1.06
C MET A 54 3.67 -0.72 2.02
N ARG A 55 3.51 0.08 3.07
CA ARG A 55 2.49 -0.04 4.12
C ARG A 55 1.92 1.33 4.42
N SER A 56 0.66 1.35 4.87
CA SER A 56 -0.02 2.56 5.31
C SER A 56 -0.30 2.54 6.81
N ARG A 57 -0.31 3.72 7.41
CA ARG A 57 -0.87 4.03 8.74
C ARG A 57 -1.91 5.16 8.64
N ASP A 58 -2.29 5.58 7.42
CA ASP A 58 -3.29 6.62 7.23
C ASP A 58 -4.66 6.13 7.71
N PRO A 59 -5.44 6.95 8.44
CA PRO A 59 -6.74 6.55 8.96
C PRO A 59 -7.83 6.37 7.89
N GLN A 60 -7.68 6.97 6.70
CA GLN A 60 -8.64 6.83 5.59
C GLN A 60 -8.10 5.89 4.49
N LEU A 61 -6.81 6.03 4.13
CA LEU A 61 -6.14 5.12 3.20
C LEU A 61 -5.46 3.99 3.98
N THR A 62 -6.26 3.15 4.61
CA THR A 62 -5.84 2.23 5.69
C THR A 62 -4.83 1.15 5.29
N HIS A 63 -4.73 0.84 4.01
CA HIS A 63 -3.82 -0.16 3.47
C HIS A 63 -3.26 0.26 2.12
N VAL A 64 -2.16 -0.36 1.71
CA VAL A 64 -1.42 0.02 0.50
C VAL A 64 -2.28 0.01 -0.77
N GLY A 65 -3.24 -0.93 -0.87
CA GLY A 65 -4.17 -1.00 -2.01
C GLY A 65 -4.94 0.31 -2.24
N LEU A 66 -5.40 0.97 -1.18
CA LEU A 66 -6.13 2.24 -1.29
C LEU A 66 -5.23 3.41 -1.68
N ILE A 67 -3.95 3.38 -1.30
CA ILE A 67 -2.97 4.39 -1.73
C ILE A 67 -2.67 4.23 -3.22
N LEU A 68 -2.50 2.98 -3.68
CA LEU A 68 -2.25 2.69 -5.10
C LEU A 68 -3.46 3.04 -5.96
N ASP A 69 -4.69 2.69 -5.52
CA ASP A 69 -5.93 3.11 -6.19
C ASP A 69 -6.06 4.64 -6.27
N ALA A 70 -5.75 5.33 -5.16
CA ALA A 70 -5.76 6.79 -5.12
C ALA A 70 -4.74 7.39 -6.12
N ALA A 71 -3.52 6.84 -6.16
CA ALA A 71 -2.49 7.28 -7.07
C ALA A 71 -2.87 7.06 -8.54
N ASP A 72 -3.50 5.93 -8.86
CA ASP A 72 -3.95 5.61 -10.22
C ASP A 72 -5.09 6.53 -10.66
N ARG A 73 -6.11 6.68 -9.82
CA ARG A 73 -7.28 7.55 -10.09
C ARG A 73 -6.93 9.04 -10.18
N LEU A 74 -5.88 9.47 -9.48
CA LEU A 74 -5.37 10.85 -9.55
C LEU A 74 -4.26 11.02 -10.61
N GLU A 75 -3.89 9.96 -11.34
CA GLU A 75 -2.78 9.95 -12.31
C GLU A 75 -1.42 10.39 -11.71
N ARG A 76 -1.16 10.03 -10.45
CA ARG A 76 0.00 10.46 -9.64
C ARG A 76 0.91 9.30 -9.18
N THR A 77 0.84 8.14 -9.83
CA THR A 77 1.64 6.94 -9.50
C THR A 77 3.15 7.20 -9.40
N THR A 78 3.69 8.19 -10.13
CA THR A 78 5.12 8.56 -10.10
C THR A 78 5.56 9.28 -8.83
N GLN A 79 4.63 9.59 -7.91
CA GLN A 79 4.89 10.30 -6.66
C GLN A 79 4.95 9.37 -5.44
N LEU A 80 4.87 8.06 -5.67
CA LEU A 80 5.06 6.99 -4.68
C LEU A 80 6.53 6.62 -4.55
#